data_AF-A0A0N4SVW8-F1
#
_entry.id   AF-A0A0N4SVW8-F1
#
_cell.length_a   1.000
_cell.length_b   1.000
_cell.length_c   1.000
_cell.angle_alpha   90.00
_cell.angle_beta   90.00
_cell.angle_gamma   90.00
#
_symmetry.space_group_name_H-M   'P 1'
#
loop_
_entity.id
_entity.type
_entity.pdbx_description
1 polymer ?
#
loop_
_entity_poly.entity_id
_entity_poly.type
_entity_poly.pdbx_seq_one_letter_code
_entity_poly.pdbx_strand_id
1 'polypeptide(L)'
;RMNNTLRKDGKKDCCFEICAPDKRIYQFTAASPKDAEEWVQQLKFILQEEEEDTASVKMDEQGKGSRDSVHHTSGDKSTDYANFYQGLWDCTGALSDELSFKRGDVIYILSKEYNRYGWWVGEMKG
;
A
#
# COMPACT_ATOMS: atom_id res chain seq x y z
N ARG A 1 13.50 -17.81 1.89
CA ARG A 1 14.63 -16.91 2.22
C ARG A 1 14.02 -15.51 2.30
N MET A 2 13.80 -14.99 3.51
CA MET A 2 13.12 -13.69 3.70
C MET A 2 14.06 -12.59 3.20
N ASN A 3 13.61 -11.76 2.25
CA ASN A 3 14.39 -10.61 1.78
C ASN A 3 14.34 -9.54 2.86
N ASN A 4 15.31 -9.60 3.77
CA ASN A 4 15.44 -8.73 4.95
C ASN A 4 15.91 -7.31 4.60
N THR A 5 15.52 -6.79 3.44
CA THR A 5 16.02 -5.53 2.87
C THR A 5 15.06 -4.35 3.03
N LEU A 6 13.86 -4.52 3.61
CA LEU A 6 12.87 -3.43 3.64
C LEU A 6 12.97 -2.46 4.82
N ARG A 7 13.56 -2.82 5.98
CA ARG A 7 13.79 -1.87 7.09
C ARG A 7 15.03 -2.23 7.92
N LYS A 8 15.85 -1.24 8.27
CA LYS A 8 17.06 -1.37 9.12
C LYS A 8 16.81 -1.03 10.60
N ASP A 9 15.59 -0.66 10.97
CA ASP A 9 15.22 -0.32 12.35
C ASP A 9 14.68 -1.54 13.14
N GLY A 10 14.54 -1.37 14.46
CA GLY A 10 14.05 -2.40 15.38
C GLY A 10 12.58 -2.82 15.20
N LYS A 11 11.89 -2.35 14.16
CA LYS A 11 10.51 -2.74 13.83
C LYS A 11 10.41 -3.67 12.62
N LYS A 12 11.53 -4.17 12.10
CA LYS A 12 11.55 -5.26 11.11
C LYS A 12 10.70 -6.45 11.56
N ASP A 13 10.65 -6.70 12.87
CA ASP A 13 9.92 -7.84 13.47
C ASP A 13 8.40 -7.58 13.58
N CYS A 14 7.94 -6.35 13.33
CA CYS A 14 6.51 -6.01 13.27
C CYS A 14 5.94 -6.04 11.84
N CYS A 15 6.76 -6.36 10.83
CA CYS A 15 6.37 -6.30 9.44
C CYS A 15 6.19 -7.71 8.88
N PHE A 16 5.19 -7.91 8.02
CA PHE A 16 5.00 -9.16 7.29
C PHE A 16 4.44 -8.90 5.89
N GLU A 17 4.59 -9.88 5.00
CA GLU A 17 4.17 -9.80 3.60
C GLU A 17 3.11 -10.86 3.31
N ILE A 18 2.12 -10.51 2.49
CA ILE A 18 1.14 -11.43 1.93
C ILE A 18 1.31 -11.44 0.41
N CYS A 19 1.40 -12.63 -0.17
CA CYS A 19 1.39 -12.83 -1.61
C CYS A 19 -0.03 -13.24 -2.03
N ALA A 20 -0.67 -12.45 -2.89
CA ALA A 20 -1.93 -12.82 -3.51
C ALA A 20 -1.71 -13.87 -4.62
N PRO A 21 -2.75 -14.62 -5.03
CA PRO A 21 -2.64 -15.64 -6.08
C PRO A 21 -2.10 -15.11 -7.43
N ASP A 22 -2.34 -13.83 -7.71
CA ASP A 22 -1.83 -13.12 -8.88
C ASP A 22 -0.38 -12.60 -8.73
N LYS A 23 0.32 -13.06 -7.69
CA LYS A 23 1.70 -12.72 -7.33
C LYS A 23 1.90 -11.26 -6.91
N ARG A 24 0.83 -10.51 -6.63
CA ARG A 24 0.96 -9.20 -5.97
C ARG A 24 1.41 -9.39 -4.53
N ILE A 25 2.42 -8.62 -4.13
CA ILE A 25 2.97 -8.62 -2.77
C ILE A 25 2.45 -7.40 -2.03
N TYR A 26 1.85 -7.64 -0.87
CA TYR A 26 1.36 -6.61 0.04
C TYR A 26 2.17 -6.63 1.31
N GLN A 27 2.64 -5.47 1.75
CA GLN A 27 3.43 -5.33 2.97
C GLN A 27 2.61 -4.66 4.07
N PHE A 28 2.57 -5.29 5.23
CA PHE A 28 1.85 -4.83 6.40
C PHE A 28 2.81 -4.53 7.54
N THR A 29 2.46 -3.55 8.38
CA THR A 29 3.18 -3.24 9.62
C THR A 29 2.19 -3.29 10.78
N ALA A 30 2.35 -4.25 11.67
CA ALA A 30 1.53 -4.39 12.86
C ALA A 30 2.03 -3.46 13.98
N ALA A 31 1.20 -3.28 15.01
CA ALA A 31 1.54 -2.40 16.14
C ALA A 31 2.66 -3.00 17.03
N SER A 32 2.80 -4.32 17.05
CA SER A 32 3.86 -5.06 17.75
C SER A 32 4.25 -6.34 16.98
N PRO A 33 5.40 -6.98 17.30
CA PRO A 33 5.76 -8.27 16.70
C PRO A 33 4.73 -9.35 17.00
N LYS A 34 4.15 -9.32 18.21
CA LYS A 34 3.09 -10.25 18.61
C LYS A 34 1.84 -10.08 17.76
N ASP A 35 1.44 -8.84 17.48
CA ASP A 35 0.29 -8.57 16.60
C ASP A 35 0.55 -9.09 15.18
N ALA A 36 1.78 -8.91 14.66
CA ALA A 36 2.14 -9.45 13.35
C ALA A 36 2.01 -10.98 13.30
N GLU A 37 2.46 -11.68 14.35
CA GLU A 37 2.32 -13.13 14.46
C GLU A 37 0.84 -13.57 14.52
N GLU A 38 0.02 -12.90 15.32
CA GLU A 38 -1.41 -13.20 15.43
C GLU A 38 -2.15 -12.97 14.10
N TRP A 39 -1.83 -11.88 13.39
CA TRP A 39 -2.44 -11.59 12.09
C TRP A 39 -2.06 -12.65 11.05
N VAL A 40 -0.80 -13.07 11.02
CA VAL A 40 -0.35 -14.14 10.12
C VAL A 40 -1.04 -15.47 10.43
N GLN A 41 -1.23 -15.81 11.71
CA GLN A 41 -1.95 -17.03 12.10
C GLN A 41 -3.42 -16.98 11.68
N GLN A 42 -4.10 -15.85 11.90
CA GLN A 42 -5.49 -15.67 11.51
C GLN A 42 -5.68 -15.79 10.00
N LEU A 43 -4.79 -15.17 9.21
CA LEU A 43 -4.81 -15.26 7.76
C LEU A 43 -4.58 -16.70 7.26
N LYS A 44 -3.64 -17.42 7.87
CA LYS A 44 -3.40 -18.84 7.54
C LYS A 44 -4.62 -19.72 7.80
N PHE A 45 -5.39 -19.42 8.85
CA PHE A 45 -6.61 -20.14 9.17
C PHE A 45 -7.69 -19.90 8.10
N ILE A 46 -7.95 -18.64 7.76
CA ILE A 46 -8.94 -18.25 6.73
C ILE A 46 -8.57 -18.85 5.37
N LEU A 47 -7.28 -18.84 4.99
CA LEU A 47 -6.83 -19.39 3.72
C LEU A 47 -6.89 -20.93 3.65
N GLN A 48 -6.91 -21.63 4.79
CA GLN A 48 -7.07 -23.10 4.82
C GLN A 48 -8.55 -23.52 4.73
N GLU A 49 -9.49 -22.70 5.22
CA GLU A 49 -10.93 -23.00 5.10
C GLU A 49 -11.46 -22.89 3.66
N GLU A 50 -10.81 -22.09 2.80
CA GLU A 50 -11.27 -21.86 1.41
C GLU A 50 -10.83 -22.96 0.41
N GLU A 51 -9.89 -23.83 0.78
CA GLU A 51 -9.38 -24.89 -0.11
C GLU A 51 -10.26 -26.16 -0.09
N GLU A 52 -11.08 -26.37 0.94
CA GLU A 52 -11.95 -27.57 1.04
C GLU A 52 -13.30 -27.42 0.29
N ASP A 53 -13.71 -26.19 -0.06
CA ASP A 53 -15.03 -25.93 -0.68
C ASP A 53 -14.98 -25.67 -2.21
N THR A 54 -13.80 -25.75 -2.85
CA THR A 54 -13.63 -25.37 -4.28
C THR A 54 -13.36 -26.53 -5.23
N ALA A 55 -13.61 -27.78 -4.81
CA ALA A 55 -13.54 -28.95 -5.68
C ALA A 55 -14.80 -29.16 -6.56
N SER A 56 -15.35 -28.09 -7.13
CA SER A 56 -16.19 -28.10 -8.34
C SER A 56 -16.46 -26.63 -8.70
N VAL A 57 -16.00 -26.09 -9.82
CA VAL A 57 -16.70 -26.08 -11.11
C VAL A 57 -15.71 -25.53 -12.16
N LYS A 58 -15.61 -26.21 -13.30
CA LYS A 58 -14.92 -25.75 -14.52
C LYS A 58 -15.87 -24.93 -15.40
N MET A 59 -15.28 -24.21 -16.38
CA MET A 59 -15.90 -23.60 -17.59
C MET A 59 -16.41 -22.16 -17.31
N ASP A 60 -16.19 -21.09 -18.10
CA ASP A 60 -15.73 -20.86 -19.47
C ASP A 60 -15.32 -19.38 -19.65
N GLU A 61 -14.76 -19.11 -20.81
CA GLU A 61 -14.20 -17.92 -21.45
C GLU A 61 -15.05 -16.63 -21.55
N GLN A 62 -14.32 -15.52 -21.75
CA GLN A 62 -14.68 -14.33 -22.55
C GLN A 62 -15.38 -13.13 -21.89
N GLY A 63 -14.74 -11.95 -21.97
CA GLY A 63 -15.42 -10.67 -21.77
C GLY A 63 -14.50 -9.44 -21.78
N LYS A 64 -14.46 -8.73 -22.92
CA LYS A 64 -13.73 -7.47 -23.15
C LYS A 64 -14.32 -6.27 -22.39
N GLY A 65 -13.47 -5.33 -22.00
CA GLY A 65 -13.78 -3.95 -21.58
C GLY A 65 -12.63 -3.43 -20.69
N SER A 66 -12.06 -2.24 -20.80
CA SER A 66 -12.65 -0.92 -20.96
C SER A 66 -11.51 0.07 -21.27
N ARG A 67 -11.55 0.75 -22.43
CA ARG A 67 -11.64 2.21 -22.60
C ARG A 67 -10.74 3.06 -21.70
N ASP A 68 -9.79 3.72 -22.38
CA ASP A 68 -9.01 4.88 -21.95
C ASP A 68 -9.87 5.96 -21.28
N SER A 69 -9.40 6.49 -20.14
CA SER A 69 -9.94 7.70 -19.54
C SER A 69 -8.83 8.73 -19.37
N VAL A 70 -8.91 9.75 -20.22
CA VAL A 70 -8.03 10.89 -20.33
C VAL A 70 -8.36 11.89 -19.22
N HIS A 71 -7.31 12.42 -18.58
CA HIS A 71 -7.30 13.60 -17.72
C HIS A 71 -8.21 14.72 -18.20
N HIS A 72 -9.07 15.29 -17.34
CA HIS A 72 -9.38 16.73 -17.35
C HIS A 72 -9.71 17.18 -15.92
N THR A 73 -8.86 18.06 -15.42
CA THR A 73 -9.02 18.88 -14.22
C THR A 73 -10.19 19.85 -14.40
N SER A 74 -11.25 19.69 -13.62
CA SER A 74 -12.28 20.71 -13.45
C SER A 74 -12.56 20.85 -11.97
N GLY A 75 -12.10 21.97 -11.41
CA GLY A 75 -12.21 22.28 -10.00
C GLY A 75 -13.63 22.26 -9.51
N ASP A 76 -13.93 21.29 -8.65
CA ASP A 76 -14.90 21.45 -7.60
C ASP A 76 -14.12 21.66 -6.30
N LYS A 77 -14.31 22.81 -5.64
CA LYS A 77 -13.71 23.10 -4.31
C LYS A 77 -14.43 22.31 -3.21
N SER A 78 -14.95 21.14 -3.54
CA SER A 78 -15.39 20.12 -2.61
C SER A 78 -14.14 19.54 -1.99
N THR A 79 -13.65 20.24 -0.96
CA THR A 79 -12.77 19.76 0.09
C THR A 79 -11.80 18.68 -0.36
N ASP A 80 -10.61 19.11 -0.79
CA ASP A 80 -9.55 18.28 -1.39
C ASP A 80 -8.87 17.32 -0.39
N TYR A 81 -9.69 16.64 0.42
CA TYR A 81 -9.34 15.54 1.31
C TYR A 81 -8.74 14.36 0.54
N ALA A 82 -9.04 14.22 -0.76
CA ALA A 82 -8.46 13.18 -1.59
C ALA A 82 -6.93 13.33 -1.76
N ASN A 83 -6.40 14.54 -1.57
CA ASN A 83 -4.98 14.82 -1.64
C ASN A 83 -4.31 14.97 -0.26
N PHE A 84 -5.06 14.86 0.84
CA PHE A 84 -4.48 14.83 2.19
C PHE A 84 -4.16 13.40 2.62
N TYR A 85 -2.89 13.16 2.93
CA TYR A 85 -2.37 11.87 3.38
C TYR A 85 -1.66 12.03 4.71
N GLN A 86 -1.66 10.98 5.52
CA GLN A 86 -0.94 10.96 6.81
C GLN A 86 0.32 10.12 6.69
N GLY A 87 1.46 10.67 7.12
CA GLY A 87 2.70 9.94 7.28
C GLY A 87 2.51 8.80 8.29
N LEU A 88 2.62 7.55 7.84
CA LEU A 88 2.50 6.39 8.72
C LEU A 88 3.80 6.10 9.49
N TRP A 89 4.90 6.70 9.05
CA TRP A 89 6.27 6.51 9.55
C TRP A 89 7.07 7.81 9.44
N ASP A 90 8.17 7.87 10.18
CA ASP A 90 9.19 8.91 10.01
C ASP A 90 9.97 8.63 8.71
N CYS A 91 10.08 9.65 7.87
CA CYS A 91 10.82 9.67 6.63
C CYS A 91 11.84 10.82 6.68
N THR A 92 13.10 10.53 6.35
CA THR A 92 14.15 11.55 6.21
C THR A 92 14.61 11.53 4.77
N GLY A 93 14.35 12.62 4.05
CA GLY A 93 14.85 12.85 2.71
C GLY A 93 16.38 12.89 2.71
N ALA A 94 16.98 12.17 1.77
CA ALA A 94 18.42 12.14 1.55
C ALA A 94 18.89 13.28 0.63
N LEU A 95 17.98 13.78 -0.22
CA LEU A 95 18.24 14.84 -1.18
C LEU A 95 17.42 16.10 -0.84
N SER A 96 17.82 17.24 -1.38
CA SER A 96 17.18 18.53 -1.13
C SER A 96 15.75 18.64 -1.66
N ASP A 97 15.40 17.80 -2.64
CA ASP A 97 14.09 17.69 -3.28
C ASP A 97 13.22 16.57 -2.66
N GLU A 98 13.75 15.83 -1.69
CA GLU A 98 13.00 14.81 -0.97
C GLU A 98 12.32 15.36 0.28
N LEU A 99 11.04 15.04 0.43
CA LEU A 99 10.23 15.47 1.57
C LEU A 99 10.53 14.63 2.82
N SER A 100 10.99 15.27 3.90
CA SER A 100 11.20 14.63 5.21
C SER A 100 10.00 14.85 6.11
N PHE A 101 9.33 13.82 6.60
CA PHE A 101 8.11 13.92 7.43
C PHE A 101 8.14 12.96 8.62
N LYS A 102 7.29 13.16 9.62
CA LYS A 102 7.15 12.27 10.79
C LYS A 102 5.85 11.47 10.75
N ARG A 103 5.81 10.39 11.53
CA ARG A 103 4.57 9.66 11.77
C ARG A 103 3.53 10.63 12.36
N GLY A 104 2.39 10.70 11.71
CA GLY A 104 1.28 11.55 12.11
C GLY A 104 1.19 12.85 11.32
N ASP A 105 2.24 13.26 10.61
CA ASP A 105 2.25 14.49 9.81
C ASP A 105 1.26 14.38 8.65
N VAL A 106 0.60 15.48 8.35
CA VAL A 106 -0.31 15.60 7.21
C VAL A 106 0.45 16.15 6.01
N ILE A 107 0.37 15.43 4.90
CA ILE A 107 1.04 15.73 3.63
C ILE A 107 -0.05 16.00 2.59
N TYR A 108 0.05 17.11 1.89
CA TYR A 108 -0.81 17.45 0.77
C TYR A 108 -0.12 17.06 -0.54
N ILE A 109 -0.75 16.23 -1.35
CA ILE A 109 -0.18 15.75 -2.60
C ILE A 109 -0.47 16.74 -3.72
N LEU A 110 0.59 17.32 -4.28
CA LEU A 110 0.57 18.31 -5.34
C LEU A 110 0.51 17.66 -6.74
N SER A 111 1.24 16.56 -6.94
CA SER A 111 1.31 15.88 -8.23
C SER A 111 1.57 14.39 -8.10
N LYS A 112 0.85 13.60 -8.90
CA LYS A 112 1.00 12.15 -9.04
C LYS A 112 1.60 11.76 -10.40
N GLU A 113 2.14 12.71 -11.17
CA GLU A 113 2.64 12.46 -12.53
C GLU A 113 3.80 11.45 -12.58
N TYR A 114 4.57 11.35 -11.50
CA TYR A 114 5.68 10.39 -11.37
C TYR A 114 5.26 9.05 -10.77
N ASN A 115 3.96 8.75 -10.68
CA ASN A 115 3.46 7.49 -10.11
C ASN A 115 4.06 6.25 -10.80
N ARG A 116 4.33 6.33 -12.11
CA ARG A 116 5.00 5.25 -12.87
C ARG A 116 6.41 4.92 -12.39
N TYR A 117 7.05 5.86 -11.67
CA TYR A 117 8.37 5.72 -11.08
C TYR A 117 8.30 5.50 -9.56
N GLY A 118 7.09 5.42 -8.98
CA GLY A 118 6.89 5.22 -7.55
C GLY A 118 7.06 6.47 -6.69
N TRP A 119 7.03 7.67 -7.28
CA TRP A 119 7.19 8.94 -6.56
C TRP A 119 5.98 9.86 -6.77
N TRP A 120 5.61 10.59 -5.73
CA TRP A 120 4.63 11.68 -5.78
C TRP A 120 5.27 12.95 -5.21
N VAL A 121 4.82 14.10 -5.69
CA VAL A 121 5.21 15.40 -5.18
C VAL A 121 4.17 15.83 -4.16
N GLY A 122 4.63 16.20 -2.96
CA GLY A 122 3.76 16.70 -1.90
C GLY A 122 4.47 17.71 -1.02
N GLU A 123 3.70 18.41 -0.23
CA GLU A 123 4.18 19.41 0.73
C GLU A 123 3.59 19.14 2.11
N MET A 124 4.28 19.63 3.14
CA MET A 124 3.73 19.66 4.49
C MET A 124 3.55 21.11 4.90
N LYS A 125 2.46 21.37 5.62
CA LYS A 125 2.11 22.67 6.19
C LYS A 125 1.59 23.72 5.20
N GLY A 126 1.01 23.31 4.06
CA GLY A 126 0.28 24.20 3.14
C GLY A 126 1.07 25.45 2.78
#